data_AF-A0A9X1Y2U1-F1
#
_entry.id   AF-A0A9X1Y2U1-F1
#
_cell.length_a   1.000
_cell.length_b   1.000
_cell.length_c   1.000
_cell.angle_alpha   90.00
_cell.angle_beta   90.00
_cell.angle_gamma   90.00
#
_symmetry.space_group_name_H-M   'P 1'
#
loop_
_entity.id
_entity.type
_entity.pdbx_description
1 polymer ?
#
loop_
_entity_poly.entity_id
_entity_poly.type
_entity_poly.pdbx_seq_one_letter_code
_entity_poly.pdbx_strand_id
1 'polypeptide(L)' 'MRGYNLWRPIFLILIALLTNGLVTNLCVLFGMTQEAAGNIGFVAMMLAALIVYTRFTKNRRK' A
#
# COMPACT_ATOMS: atom_id res chain seq x y z
N MET A 1 -28.34 2.68 14.26
CA MET A 1 -27.71 3.15 13.02
C MET A 1 -26.20 2.89 13.10
N ARG A 2 -25.74 1.63 12.96
CA ARG A 2 -24.99 1.13 11.79
C ARG A 2 -24.00 2.15 11.18
N GLY A 3 -23.08 2.65 11.99
CA GLY A 3 -21.93 3.46 11.53
C GLY A 3 -21.03 2.60 10.66
N TYR A 4 -21.09 2.83 9.35
CA TYR A 4 -20.30 2.09 8.37
C TYR A 4 -18.81 2.25 8.69
N ASN A 5 -18.11 1.13 8.89
CA ASN A 5 -16.68 1.05 9.16
C ASN A 5 -15.82 1.41 7.92
N LEU A 6 -16.25 2.40 7.12
CA LEU A 6 -15.60 2.86 5.88
C LEU A 6 -14.19 3.43 6.12
N TRP A 7 -13.86 3.80 7.36
CA TRP A 7 -12.48 4.15 7.73
C TRP A 7 -11.47 3.03 7.44
N ARG A 8 -11.89 1.76 7.48
CA ARG A 8 -11.02 0.60 7.23
C ARG A 8 -10.50 0.53 5.78
N PRO A 9 -11.36 0.52 4.74
CA PRO A 9 -10.91 0.53 3.35
C PRO A 9 -10.20 1.83 2.96
N ILE A 10 -10.56 2.97 3.56
CA ILE A 10 -9.89 4.25 3.27
C ILE A 10 -8.43 4.22 3.73
N PHE A 11 -8.15 3.75 4.96
CA PHE A 11 -6.77 3.60 5.43
C PHE A 11 -5.96 2.62 4.60
N LEU A 12 -6.59 1.55 4.11
CA LEU A 12 -6.00 0.58 3.19
C LEU A 12 -5.50 1.22 1.91
N ILE A 13 -6.37 1.99 1.25
CA ILE A 13 -6.05 2.69 -0.01
C ILE A 13 -4.99 3.77 0.23
N LEU A 14 -5.11 4.50 1.34
CA LEU A 14 -4.20 5.59 1.69
C LEU A 14 -2.78 5.07 1.95
N ILE A 15 -2.62 3.96 2.67
CA ILE A 15 -1.33 3.30 2.88
C ILE A 15 -0.77 2.78 1.54
N ALA A 16 -1.60 2.14 0.72
CA ALA A 16 -1.15 1.61 -0.57
C ALA A 16 -0.61 2.71 -1.51
N LEU A 17 -1.32 3.85 -1.59
CA LEU A 17 -0.88 5.01 -2.37
C LEU A 17 0.39 5.64 -1.80
N LEU A 18 0.48 5.80 -0.48
CA LEU A 18 1.67 6.34 0.18
C LEU A 18 2.89 5.44 -0.03
N THR A 19 2.73 4.13 0.13
CA THR A 19 3.83 3.16 -0.06
C THR A 19 4.29 3.16 -1.50
N ASN A 20 3.38 3.22 -2.48
CA ASN A 20 3.79 3.26 -3.89
C ASN A 20 4.60 4.53 -4.19
N GLY A 21 4.08 5.72 -3.82
CA GLY A 21 4.79 6.99 -4.04
C GLY A 21 6.14 7.10 -3.31
N LEU A 22 6.22 6.57 -2.09
CA LEU A 22 7.49 6.51 -1.34
C LEU A 22 8.49 5.56 -1.99
N VAL A 23 8.06 4.37 -2.40
CA VAL A 23 8.93 3.37 -3.02
C VAL A 23 9.43 3.84 -4.38
N THR A 24 8.56 4.42 -5.21
CA THR A 24 8.97 4.99 -6.50
C THR A 24 9.95 6.14 -6.33
N ASN A 25 9.69 7.08 -5.40
CA ASN A 25 10.61 8.18 -5.15
C ASN A 25 11.94 7.72 -4.57
N LEU A 26 11.94 6.74 -3.66
CA LEU A 26 13.17 6.15 -3.14
C LEU A 26 13.96 5.44 -4.24
N CYS A 27 13.33 4.60 -5.06
CA CYS A 27 14.00 3.94 -6.18
C CYS A 27 14.61 4.95 -7.17
N VAL A 28 13.90 6.04 -7.48
CA VAL A 28 14.41 7.11 -8.34
C VAL A 28 15.60 7.84 -7.67
N LEU A 29 15.52 8.14 -6.37
CA LEU A 29 16.63 8.74 -5.61
C LEU A 29 17.85 7.83 -5.51
N PHE A 30 17.67 6.52 -5.49
CA PHE A 30 18.77 5.54 -5.56
C PHE A 30 19.39 5.42 -6.96
N GLY A 31 18.93 6.19 -7.95
CA GLY A 31 19.49 6.22 -9.30
C GLY A 31 18.95 5.12 -10.23
N MET A 32 17.85 4.44 -9.86
CA MET A 32 17.18 3.53 -10.79
C MET A 32 16.43 4.29 -11.88
N THR A 33 16.38 3.69 -13.08
CA THR A 33 15.56 4.19 -14.18
C THR A 33 14.07 4.20 -13.79
N GLN A 34 13.32 5.18 -14.29
CA GLN A 34 11.89 5.33 -13.97
C GLN A 34 11.08 4.06 -14.31
N GLU A 35 11.50 3.31 -15.33
CA GLU A 35 10.88 2.03 -15.71
C GLU A 35 11.08 0.95 -14.64
N ALA A 36 12.31 0.82 -14.11
CA ALA A 36 12.61 -0.12 -13.03
C ALA A 36 11.92 0.30 -11.71
N ALA A 37 11.93 1.60 -11.40
CA ALA A 37 11.23 2.15 -10.25
C ALA A 37 9.71 1.93 -10.32
N GLY A 38 9.10 2.08 -11.50
CA GLY A 38 7.68 1.81 -11.73
C GLY A 38 7.31 0.35 -11.51
N ASN A 39 8.12 -0.59 -12.02
CA ASN A 39 7.90 -2.02 -11.80
C ASN A 39 8.05 -2.41 -10.32
N ILE A 40 9.07 -1.88 -9.64
CA ILE A 40 9.29 -2.13 -8.20
C ILE A 40 8.17 -1.50 -7.36
N GLY A 41 7.75 -0.28 -7.68
CA GLY A 41 6.63 0.41 -7.04
C GLY A 41 5.31 -0.35 -7.20
N PHE A 42 5.06 -0.92 -8.38
CA PHE A 42 3.88 -1.75 -8.64
C PHE A 42 3.88 -3.03 -7.81
N VAL A 43 5.02 -3.75 -7.77
CA VAL A 43 5.17 -4.95 -6.93
C VAL A 43 5.01 -4.60 -5.45
N ALA A 44 5.59 -3.48 -5.01
CA ALA A 44 5.46 -2.98 -3.65
C ALA A 44 4.00 -2.61 -3.31
N MET A 45 3.26 -2.00 -4.24
CA MET A 45 1.84 -1.69 -4.07
C MET A 45 1.00 -2.97 -3.93
N MET A 46 1.30 -3.99 -4.75
CA MET A 46 0.60 -5.28 -4.71
C MET A 46 0.87 -6.03 -3.40
N LEU A 47 2.13 -6.06 -2.95
CA LEU A 47 2.53 -6.61 -1.65
C LEU A 47 1.91 -5.81 -0.49
N ALA A 48 1.89 -4.48 -0.56
CA ALA A 48 1.27 -3.64 0.45
C ALA A 48 -0.24 -3.92 0.55
N ALA A 49 -0.95 -4.02 -0.58
CA ALA A 49 -2.37 -4.37 -0.60
C ALA A 49 -2.62 -5.74 0.07
N LEU A 50 -1.82 -6.75 -0.24
CA LEU A 50 -1.89 -8.08 0.38
C LEU A 50 -1.58 -8.05 1.88
N ILE A 51 -0.50 -7.38 2.29
CA ILE A 51 -0.10 -7.26 3.70
C ILE A 51 -1.19 -6.56 4.50
N VAL A 52 -1.71 -5.44 4.00
CA VAL A 52 -2.72 -4.65 4.70
C VAL A 52 -4.06 -5.40 4.73
N TYR A 53 -4.46 -6.11 3.67
CA TYR A 53 -5.62 -7.02 3.68
C TYR A 53 -5.50 -8.12 4.75
N THR A 54 -4.31 -8.73 4.83
CA THR A 54 -4.01 -9.76 5.83
C THR A 54 -4.00 -9.20 7.24
N ARG A 55 -3.41 -8.00 7.44
CA ARG A 55 -3.44 -7.24 8.70
C ARG A 55 -4.87 -6.92 9.14
N PHE A 56 -5.71 -6.48 8.21
CA PHE A 56 -7.11 -6.14 8.49
C PHE A 56 -7.94 -7.35 8.89
N THR A 57 -7.66 -8.49 8.27
CA THR A 57 -8.31 -9.78 8.56
C THR A 57 -7.87 -10.34 9.92
N LYS A 58 -6.58 -10.20 10.29
CA LYS A 58 -6.06 -10.62 11.60
C LYS A 58 -6.62 -9.77 12.76
N ASN A 59 -6.88 -8.48 12.52
CA ASN A 59 -7.47 -7.56 13.49
C ASN A 59 -9.00 -7.75 13.70
N ARG A 60 -9.62 -8.78 13.10
CA ARG A 60 -11.01 -9.20 13.32
C ARG A 60 -11.14 -10.41 14.27
N ARG A 61 -10.03 -11.07 14.63
CA ARG A 61 -10.02 -12.28 15.50
C ARG A 61 -9.77 -11.99 16.99
N LYS A 62 -10.05 -10.78 17.46
CA LYS A 62 -10.10 -10.46 18.91
C LYS A 62 -11.41 -9.79 19.23
#